data_AF-A0A533I4S6-F1
#
_entry.id   AF-A0A533I4S6-F1
#
_cell.length_a   1.000
_cell.length_b   1.000
_cell.length_c   1.000
_cell.angle_alpha   90.00
_cell.angle_beta   90.00
_cell.angle_gamma   90.00
#
_symmetry.space_group_name_H-M   'P 1'
#
loop_
_entity.id
_entity.type
_entity.pdbx_description
1 polymer ?
#
loop_
_entity_poly.entity_id
_entity_poly.type
_entity_poly.pdbx_seq_one_letter_code
_entity_poly.pdbx_strand_id
1 'polypeptide(L)' 'MPDFTTHRHPVLAVGCPTCCKPPGVWCRRPSGHRAGDLHQGRKAEADRVFIAQHGDTASILRTAAGWQIDPRGRIRD' A
#
# COMPACT_ATOMS: atom_id res chain seq x y z
N MET A 1 -13.83 0.73 2.23
CA MET A 1 -12.71 -0.23 2.30
C MET A 1 -11.58 0.30 1.41
N PRO A 2 -10.33 0.35 1.87
CA PRO A 2 -9.18 0.80 1.08
C PRO A 2 -9.07 0.06 -0.26
N ASP A 3 -8.80 0.79 -1.34
CA ASP A 3 -8.50 0.20 -2.65
C ASP A 3 -6.99 0.30 -2.93
N PHE A 4 -6.33 -0.86 -2.92
CA PHE A 4 -4.89 -1.01 -3.16
C PHE A 4 -4.49 -0.85 -4.63
N THR A 5 -5.46 -0.78 -5.55
CA THR A 5 -5.22 -0.70 -6.99
C THR A 5 -5.35 0.70 -7.57
N THR A 6 -6.04 1.61 -6.87
CA THR A 6 -6.34 2.97 -7.36
C THR A 6 -5.11 3.90 -7.38
N HIS A 7 -4.11 3.68 -6.53
CA HIS A 7 -3.00 4.61 -6.35
C HIS A 7 -1.69 4.18 -7.04
N ARG A 8 -0.78 5.13 -7.25
CA ARG A 8 0.55 4.87 -7.85
C ARG A 8 1.36 3.82 -7.08
N HIS A 9 1.16 3.73 -5.76
CA HIS A 9 1.78 2.73 -4.90
C HIS A 9 0.71 2.13 -3.97
N PRO A 10 0.59 0.81 -3.81
CA PRO A 10 -0.50 0.19 -3.04
C PRO A 10 -0.57 0.63 -1.58
N VAL A 11 0.59 0.81 -0.95
CA VAL A 11 0.72 1.33 0.43
C VAL A 11 0.05 2.70 0.63
N LEU A 12 -0.24 3.46 -0.43
CA LEU A 12 -0.99 4.70 -0.32
C LEU A 12 -2.50 4.48 -0.10
N ALA A 13 -3.03 3.26 -0.20
CA ALA A 13 -4.43 2.97 0.08
C ALA A 13 -4.82 3.24 1.54
N VAL A 14 -3.84 3.27 2.45
CA VAL A 14 -4.05 3.56 3.88
C VAL A 14 -3.43 4.88 4.30
N GLY A 15 -3.93 5.44 5.39
CA GLY A 15 -3.31 6.60 6.05
C GLY A 15 -1.95 6.23 6.67
N CYS A 16 -1.05 7.19 6.81
CA CYS A 16 0.22 6.97 7.50
C CYS A 16 0.06 7.21 9.01
N PRO A 17 0.25 6.21 9.89
CA PRO A 17 0.15 6.42 11.34
C PRO A 17 1.28 7.29 11.89
N THR A 18 2.40 7.40 11.17
CA THR A 18 3.59 8.16 11.62
C THR A 18 3.49 9.66 11.35
N CYS A 19 2.87 10.08 10.23
CA CYS A 19 2.79 11.50 9.85
C CYS A 19 1.37 11.96 9.51
N CYS A 20 0.37 11.14 9.85
CA CYS A 20 -1.07 11.37 9.71
C CYS A 20 -1.52 11.79 8.31
N LYS A 21 -0.72 11.50 7.26
CA LYS A 21 -1.13 11.82 5.88
C LYS A 21 -2.24 10.87 5.42
N PRO A 22 -3.27 11.40 4.75
CA PRO A 22 -4.39 10.60 4.27
C PRO A 22 -3.96 9.65 3.15
N PRO A 23 -4.79 8.66 2.80
CA PRO A 23 -4.61 7.83 1.61
C PRO A 23 -4.34 8.66 0.34
N GLY A 24 -3.61 8.09 -0.61
CA GLY A 24 -3.19 8.74 -1.85
C GLY A 24 -2.08 9.79 -1.71
N VAL A 25 -1.83 10.32 -0.50
CA VAL A 25 -0.84 11.38 -0.29
C VAL A 25 0.49 10.81 0.19
N TRP A 26 1.59 11.15 -0.51
CA TRP A 26 2.93 10.70 -0.14
C TRP A 26 3.35 11.16 1.27
N CYS A 27 4.15 10.34 1.94
CA CYS A 27 4.71 10.70 3.24
C CYS A 27 5.59 11.96 3.13
N ARG A 28 5.56 12.77 4.18
CA ARG A 28 6.43 13.94 4.35
C ARG A 28 7.38 13.73 5.53
N ARG A 29 8.61 14.21 5.38
CA ARG A 29 9.58 14.30 6.47
C ARG A 29 9.15 15.40 7.46
N PRO A 30 9.68 15.41 8.69
CA PRO A 30 9.44 16.50 9.64
C PRO A 30 9.78 17.89 9.08
N SER A 31 10.76 17.97 8.17
CA SER A 31 11.12 19.19 7.44
C SER A 31 10.08 19.65 6.39
N GLY A 32 8.94 18.96 6.26
CA GLY A 32 7.88 19.31 5.31
C GLY A 32 8.10 18.81 3.88
N HIS A 33 9.34 18.46 3.51
CA HIS A 33 9.67 17.90 2.21
C HIS A 33 9.08 16.50 2.01
N ARG A 34 8.83 16.13 0.74
CA ARG A 34 8.42 14.76 0.37
C ARG A 34 9.49 13.77 0.85
N ALA A 35 9.07 12.71 1.53
CA ALA A 35 9.97 11.63 1.91
C ALA A 35 10.44 10.86 0.66
N GLY A 36 11.69 10.39 0.67
CA GLY A 36 12.24 9.60 -0.45
C GLY A 36 11.54 8.25 -0.59
N ASP A 37 10.92 7.78 0.49
CA ASP A 37 10.13 6.55 0.56
C ASP A 37 8.94 6.74 1.53
N LEU A 38 8.00 5.81 1.52
CA LEU A 38 6.89 5.74 2.47
C LEU A 38 7.39 5.27 3.84
N HIS A 39 6.84 5.83 4.92
CA HIS A 39 7.22 5.43 6.27
C HIS A 39 6.92 3.95 6.53
N GLN A 40 7.80 3.27 7.26
CA GLN A 40 7.64 1.85 7.59
C GLN A 40 6.32 1.56 8.32
N GLY A 41 5.87 2.45 9.21
CA GLY A 41 4.57 2.32 9.87
C GLY A 41 3.39 2.33 8.90
N ARG A 42 3.50 3.03 7.75
CA ARG A 42 2.47 2.98 6.71
C ARG A 42 2.50 1.67 5.94
N LYS A 43 3.70 1.12 5.67
CA LYS A 43 3.84 -0.17 4.99
C LYS A 43 3.26 -1.29 5.85
N ALA A 44 3.61 -1.34 7.13
CA ALA A 44 3.07 -2.32 8.07
C ALA A 44 1.54 -2.22 8.21
N GLU A 45 0.99 -1.00 8.24
CA GLU A 45 -0.46 -0.81 8.27
C GLU A 45 -1.12 -1.24 6.96
N ALA A 46 -0.50 -0.95 5.82
CA ALA A 46 -0.98 -1.39 4.52
C ALA A 46 -1.01 -2.93 4.44
N ASP A 47 0.05 -3.60 4.91
CA ASP A 47 0.13 -5.06 4.96
C ASP A 47 -0.95 -5.66 5.85
N ARG A 48 -1.11 -5.14 7.08
CA ARG A 48 -2.16 -5.57 8.02
C ARG A 48 -3.54 -5.47 7.41
N VAL A 49 -3.85 -4.32 6.79
CA VAL A 49 -5.15 -4.06 6.17
C VAL A 49 -5.36 -4.89 4.91
N PHE A 50 -4.31 -5.13 4.12
CA PHE A 50 -4.36 -5.96 2.93
C PHE A 50 -4.66 -7.43 3.30
N ILE A 51 -3.91 -7.98 4.27
CA ILE A 51 -4.12 -9.35 4.77
C ILE A 51 -5.53 -9.51 5.34
N ALA A 52 -6.00 -8.53 6.13
CA ALA A 52 -7.35 -8.57 6.69
C ALA A 52 -8.47 -8.56 5.62
N GLN A 53 -8.22 -7.97 4.45
CA GLN A 53 -9.20 -7.89 3.36
C GLN A 53 -9.12 -9.04 2.37
N HIS A 54 -7.91 -9.50 2.05
CA HIS A 54 -7.65 -10.40 0.93
C HIS A 54 -7.13 -11.77 1.36
N GLY A 55 -6.76 -11.93 2.63
CA GLY A 55 -6.06 -13.11 3.13
C GLY A 55 -4.55 -12.97 3.06
N ASP A 56 -3.86 -13.79 3.85
CA ASP A 56 -2.39 -13.86 3.93
C ASP A 56 -1.74 -14.48 2.68
N THR A 57 -2.49 -15.26 1.92
CA THR A 57 -2.07 -15.85 0.64
C THR A 57 -2.19 -14.90 -0.54
N ALA A 58 -2.97 -13.83 -0.43
CA ALA A 58 -3.16 -12.89 -1.53
C ALA A 58 -1.86 -12.15 -1.85
N SER A 59 -1.68 -11.82 -3.14
CA SER A 59 -0.56 -11.03 -3.62
C SER A 59 -1.06 -9.83 -4.40
N ILE A 60 -0.28 -8.74 -4.40
CA ILE A 60 -0.52 -7.61 -5.28
C ILE A 60 0.64 -7.45 -6.25
N LEU A 61 0.30 -7.33 -7.54
CA LEU A 61 1.24 -7.41 -8.65
C LEU A 61 1.18 -6.13 -9.48
N ARG A 62 2.34 -5.71 -9.98
CA ARG A 62 2.43 -4.64 -10.96
C ARG A 62 2.22 -5.23 -12.36
N THR A 63 1.17 -4.79 -13.04
CA THR A 63 0.85 -5.13 -14.43
C THR A 63 1.03 -3.90 -15.34
N ALA A 64 0.86 -4.10 -16.65
CA ALA A 64 0.85 -3.01 -17.62
C ALA A 64 -0.30 -2.00 -17.39
N ALA A 65 -1.44 -2.48 -16.88
CA ALA A 65 -2.63 -1.66 -16.62
C ALA A 65 -2.63 -0.96 -15.25
N GLY A 66 -1.72 -1.36 -14.34
CA GLY A 66 -1.68 -0.82 -12.98
C GLY A 66 -1.36 -1.90 -11.95
N TRP A 67 -2.03 -1.84 -10.81
CA TRP A 67 -1.90 -2.85 -9.77
C TRP A 67 -3.08 -3.82 -9.86
N GLN A 68 -2.79 -5.10 -9.69
CA GLN A 68 -3.80 -6.16 -9.68
C GLN A 68 -3.61 -7.05 -8.46
N ILE A 69 -4.71 -7.42 -7.82
CA ILE A 69 -4.73 -8.33 -6.67
C ILE A 69 -4.97 -9.74 -7.20
N ASP A 70 -4.08 -10.65 -6.82
CA ASP A 70 -4.22 -12.09 -7.04
C ASP A 70 -4.60 -12.75 -5.70
N PRO A 71 -5.86 -13.18 -5.51
CA PRO A 71 -6.32 -13.79 -4.27
C PRO A 71 -5.71 -15.18 -4.03
N ARG A 72 -5.09 -15.81 -5.04
CA ARG A 72 -4.43 -17.12 -4.90
C ARG A 72 -2.93 -16.99 -4.66
N GLY A 73 -2.42 -15.76 -4.55
CA GLY A 73 -1.00 -15.48 -4.47
C GLY A 73 -0.30 -15.66 -5.81
N ARG A 74 1.00 -15.34 -5.90
CA ARG A 74 1.78 -15.69 -7.10
C ARG A 74 1.76 -17.20 -7.30
N ILE A 75 0.93 -17.68 -8.23
CA ILE A 75 1.08 -19.01 -8.79
C ILE A 75 2.46 -19.02 -9.47
N ARG A 76 3.43 -19.64 -8.81
CA ARG A 76 4.67 -20.09 -9.44
C ARG A 76 4.33 -21.43 -10.08
N ASP A 77 4.02 -21.41 -11.38
CA ASP A 77 4.23 -22.59 -12.21
C ASP A 77 5.74 -22.76 -12.46
#